data_AF-A0A924EG45-F1
#
_entry.id   AF-A0A924EG45-F1
#
_cell.length_a   1.000
_cell.length_b   1.000
_cell.length_c   1.000
_cell.angle_alpha   90.00
_cell.angle_beta   90.00
_cell.angle_gamma   90.00
#
_symmetry.space_group_name_H-M   'P 1'
#
loop_
_entity.id
_entity.type
_entity.pdbx_description
1 polymer ?
#
loop_
_entity_poly.entity_id
_entity_poly.type
_entity_poly.pdbx_seq_one_letter_code
_entity_poly.pdbx_strand_id
1 'polypeptide(L)'
;MKTKLQNPTPAELSPARFEEAMSRYAAAGLRGMEITKAIEAEVNEVLGRYETELQVNAEVKNSAFETMRDYCNANKKILFGKRRSIGTPHGIAGYRLGTPRLKIIKGTTWGMIIAMLKQKLPGYIRTVEEPAKDLLLADRNKENVAPVLMELGVQVVQDELFYIETKKAA
;
A
#
# COMPACT_ATOMS: atom_id res chain seq x y z
N MET A 1 17.35 28.02 13.35
CA MET A 1 16.91 29.24 12.66
C MET A 1 16.26 28.84 11.34
N LYS A 2 14.94 29.00 11.19
CA LYS A 2 14.26 28.80 9.89
C LYS A 2 14.33 30.12 9.13
N THR A 3 15.33 30.27 8.26
CA THR A 3 15.42 31.41 7.36
C THR A 3 14.26 31.32 6.38
N LYS A 4 13.20 32.10 6.58
CA LYS A 4 12.15 32.25 5.58
C LYS A 4 12.77 32.96 4.37
N LEU A 5 13.04 32.22 3.31
CA LEU A 5 13.38 32.80 2.01
C LEU A 5 12.13 33.56 1.54
N GLN A 6 12.21 34.90 1.50
CA GLN A 6 11.19 35.72 0.86
C GLN A 6 11.26 35.51 -0.64
N ASN A 7 10.11 35.36 -1.31
CA ASN A 7 10.07 35.28 -2.76
C ASN A 7 10.48 36.64 -3.35
N PRO A 8 11.41 36.67 -4.33
CA PRO A 8 11.85 37.91 -4.96
C PRO A 8 10.69 38.58 -5.72
N THR A 9 10.73 39.90 -5.79
CA THR A 9 9.80 40.70 -6.61
C THR A 9 10.11 40.53 -8.10
N PRO A 10 9.14 40.75 -9.02
CA PRO A 10 9.36 40.56 -10.46
C PRO A 10 10.52 41.39 -11.04
N ALA A 11 10.82 42.55 -10.45
CA ALA A 11 11.93 43.41 -10.86
C ALA A 11 13.32 42.86 -10.46
N GLU A 12 13.37 41.89 -9.54
CA GLU A 12 14.61 41.26 -9.07
C GLU A 12 14.94 39.95 -9.79
N LEU A 13 14.10 39.52 -10.74
CA LEU A 13 14.29 38.31 -11.53
C LEU A 13 15.27 38.58 -12.68
N SER A 14 16.52 38.12 -12.52
CA SER A 14 17.57 38.21 -13.53
C SER A 14 18.13 36.82 -13.88
N PRO A 15 18.80 36.64 -15.04
CA PRO A 15 19.47 35.38 -15.37
C PRO A 15 20.44 34.90 -14.27
N ALA A 16 21.18 35.83 -13.66
CA ALA A 16 22.08 35.52 -12.54
C ALA A 16 21.33 35.02 -11.30
N ARG A 17 20.17 35.61 -10.97
CA ARG A 17 19.32 35.15 -9.87
C ARG A 17 18.67 33.79 -10.16
N PHE A 18 18.31 33.52 -11.42
CA PHE A 18 17.85 32.20 -11.86
C PHE A 18 18.95 31.14 -11.68
N GLU A 19 20.18 31.42 -12.11
CA GLU A 19 21.31 30.50 -11.92
C GLU A 19 21.62 30.28 -10.44
N GLU A 20 21.59 31.33 -9.61
CA GLU A 20 21.75 31.22 -8.16
C GLU A 20 20.64 30.37 -7.51
N ALA A 21 19.39 30.54 -7.96
CA ALA A 21 18.26 29.73 -7.50
C ALA A 21 18.39 28.26 -7.94
N MET A 22 18.78 28.00 -9.19
CA MET A 22 19.03 26.66 -9.72
C MET A 22 20.16 25.94 -8.96
N SER A 23 21.25 26.65 -8.66
CA SER A 23 22.37 26.13 -7.86
C SER A 23 21.93 25.76 -6.44
N ARG A 24 21.19 26.65 -5.75
CA ARG A 24 20.65 26.37 -4.41
C ARG A 24 19.64 25.23 -4.43
N TYR A 25 18.78 25.17 -5.43
CA TYR A 25 17.81 24.09 -5.62
C TYR A 25 18.51 22.73 -5.78
N ALA A 26 19.53 22.66 -6.64
CA ALA A 26 20.33 21.45 -6.84
C ALA A 26 21.08 21.01 -5.58
N ALA A 27 21.73 21.95 -4.88
CA ALA A 27 22.44 21.67 -3.63
C ALA A 27 21.50 21.18 -2.52
N ALA A 28 20.32 21.79 -2.38
CA ALA A 28 19.31 21.35 -1.42
C ALA A 28 18.76 19.96 -1.75
N GLY A 29 18.53 19.67 -3.04
CA GLY A 29 18.13 18.35 -3.51
C GLY A 29 19.17 17.28 -3.18
N LEU A 30 20.45 17.54 -3.48
CA LEU A 30 21.56 16.64 -3.13
C LEU A 30 21.65 16.40 -1.62
N ARG A 31 21.56 17.48 -0.83
CA ARG A 31 21.59 17.37 0.63
C ARG A 31 20.41 16.55 1.18
N GLY A 32 19.23 16.71 0.58
CA GLY A 32 18.06 15.90 0.89
C GLY A 32 18.31 14.41 0.64
N MET A 33 18.88 14.06 -0.51
CA MET A 33 19.24 12.67 -0.83
C MET A 33 20.26 12.08 0.15
N GLU A 34 21.30 12.85 0.52
CA GLU A 34 22.30 12.41 1.50
C GLU A 34 21.68 12.12 2.87
N ILE A 35 20.79 13.01 3.34
CA ILE A 35 20.09 12.83 4.62
C ILE A 35 19.21 11.59 4.56
N THR A 36 18.44 11.38 3.48
CA THR A 36 17.63 10.17 3.31
C THR A 36 18.49 8.91 3.33
N LYS A 37 19.62 8.91 2.61
CA LYS A 37 20.56 7.79 2.61
C LYS A 37 21.14 7.50 4.00
N ALA A 38 21.47 8.53 4.78
CA ALA A 38 21.94 8.38 6.15
C ALA A 38 20.86 7.79 7.07
N ILE A 39 19.62 8.29 6.96
CA ILE A 39 18.46 7.74 7.69
C ILE A 39 18.25 6.27 7.34
N GLU A 40 18.28 5.91 6.06
CA GLU A 40 18.13 4.52 5.61
C GLU A 40 19.22 3.62 6.20
N ALA A 41 20.47 4.10 6.25
CA ALA A 41 21.57 3.36 6.88
C ALA A 41 21.34 3.15 8.38
N GLU A 42 20.92 4.19 9.11
CA GLU A 42 20.59 4.09 10.54
C GLU A 42 19.41 3.15 10.81
N VAL A 43 18.34 3.24 10.00
CA VAL A 43 17.18 2.35 10.09
C VAL A 43 17.61 0.90 9.89
N ASN A 44 18.42 0.63 8.85
CA ASN A 44 18.93 -0.71 8.57
C ASN A 44 19.83 -1.24 9.70
N GLU A 45 20.67 -0.39 10.29
CA GLU A 45 21.51 -0.78 11.43
C GLU A 45 20.66 -1.17 12.64
N VAL A 46 19.64 -0.35 12.97
CA VAL A 46 18.73 -0.63 14.10
C VAL A 46 17.93 -1.91 13.84
N LEU A 47 17.42 -2.10 12.62
CA LEU A 47 16.71 -3.33 12.25
C LEU A 47 17.63 -4.56 12.38
N GLY A 48 18.84 -4.49 11.83
CA GLY A 48 19.81 -5.58 11.88
C GLY A 48 20.21 -5.94 13.32
N ARG A 49 20.32 -4.95 14.22
CA ARG A 49 20.66 -5.17 15.64
C ARG A 49 19.66 -6.09 16.36
N TYR A 50 18.38 -5.98 16.03
CA TYR A 50 17.31 -6.74 16.70
C TYR A 50 16.79 -7.93 15.89
N GLU A 51 17.24 -8.10 14.64
CA GLU A 51 16.75 -9.16 13.75
C GLU A 51 16.89 -10.55 14.38
N THR A 52 18.08 -10.89 14.89
CA THR A 52 18.33 -12.18 15.53
C THR A 52 17.50 -12.37 16.80
N GLU A 53 17.41 -11.34 17.65
CA GLU A 53 16.63 -11.43 18.89
C GLU A 53 15.13 -11.60 18.61
N LEU A 54 14.60 -10.89 17.61
CA LEU A 54 13.23 -11.03 17.16
C LEU A 54 12.97 -12.42 16.59
N GLN A 55 13.91 -12.97 15.82
CA GLN A 55 13.82 -14.33 15.28
C GLN A 55 13.78 -15.37 16.41
N VAL A 56 14.72 -15.30 17.37
CA VAL A 56 14.76 -16.24 18.50
C VAL A 56 13.47 -16.15 19.32
N ASN A 57 12.99 -14.94 19.63
CA ASN A 57 11.73 -14.77 20.35
C ASN A 57 10.53 -15.31 19.56
N ALA A 58 10.52 -15.18 18.24
CA ALA A 58 9.48 -15.76 17.39
C ALA A 58 9.51 -17.30 17.42
N GLU A 59 10.70 -17.91 17.34
CA GLU A 59 10.88 -19.35 17.43
C GLU A 59 10.44 -19.90 18.80
N VAL A 60 10.84 -19.25 19.89
CA VAL A 60 10.39 -19.60 21.26
C VAL A 60 8.87 -19.52 21.38
N LYS A 61 8.26 -18.44 20.90
CA LYS A 61 6.80 -18.29 20.91
C LYS A 61 6.10 -19.36 20.10
N ASN A 62 6.63 -19.70 18.92
CA ASN A 62 6.05 -20.74 18.07
C ASN A 62 6.15 -22.12 18.73
N SER A 63 7.32 -22.49 19.26
CA SER A 63 7.52 -23.76 19.96
C SER A 63 6.59 -23.90 21.19
N ALA A 64 6.50 -22.85 22.00
CA ALA A 64 5.58 -22.81 23.13
C ALA A 64 4.11 -22.91 22.69
N PHE A 65 3.73 -22.20 21.62
CA PHE A 65 2.39 -22.27 21.04
C PHE A 65 2.03 -23.67 20.57
N GLU A 66 2.93 -24.34 19.85
CA GLU A 66 2.71 -25.71 19.38
C GLU A 66 2.53 -26.69 20.53
N THR A 67 3.37 -26.59 21.56
CA THR A 67 3.25 -27.40 22.77
C THR A 67 1.89 -27.22 23.44
N MET A 68 1.46 -25.97 23.64
CA MET A 68 0.14 -25.66 24.22
C MET A 68 -1.01 -26.14 23.34
N ARG A 69 -0.90 -25.96 22.02
CA ARG A 69 -1.89 -26.40 21.02
C ARG A 69 -2.06 -27.91 21.04
N ASP A 70 -0.95 -28.64 21.06
CA ASP A 70 -0.95 -30.11 20.97
C ASP A 70 -1.53 -30.71 22.26
N TYR A 71 -1.19 -30.16 23.42
CA TYR A 71 -1.85 -30.50 24.69
C TYR A 71 -3.37 -30.24 24.65
N CYS A 72 -3.80 -29.06 24.18
CA CYS A 72 -5.21 -28.72 24.05
C CYS A 72 -5.96 -29.64 23.08
N ASN A 73 -5.33 -30.04 21.98
CA ASN A 73 -5.89 -30.94 20.98
C ASN A 73 -6.02 -32.37 21.52
N ALA A 74 -4.97 -32.90 22.16
CA ALA A 74 -4.97 -34.24 22.75
C ALA A 74 -6.03 -34.39 23.84
N ASN A 75 -6.27 -33.32 24.61
CA ASN A 75 -7.20 -33.32 25.75
C ASN A 75 -8.52 -32.58 25.46
N LYS A 76 -8.87 -32.40 24.18
CA LYS A 76 -9.93 -31.48 23.77
C LYS A 76 -11.29 -31.75 24.43
N LYS A 77 -11.71 -33.01 24.50
CA LYS A 77 -13.00 -33.41 25.10
C LYS A 77 -13.04 -33.11 26.61
N ILE A 78 -11.92 -33.29 27.29
CA ILE A 78 -11.80 -33.13 28.75
C ILE A 78 -11.74 -31.64 29.10
N LEU A 79 -10.86 -30.88 28.44
CA LEU A 79 -10.63 -29.47 28.75
C LEU A 79 -11.78 -28.56 28.29
N PHE A 80 -12.41 -28.90 27.16
CA PHE A 80 -13.38 -28.05 26.48
C PHE A 80 -14.77 -28.67 26.29
N GLY A 81 -15.09 -29.76 27.01
CA GLY A 81 -16.40 -30.44 26.88
C GLY A 81 -17.59 -29.57 27.28
N LYS A 82 -17.44 -28.75 28.32
CA LYS A 82 -18.50 -27.85 28.84
C LYS A 82 -18.19 -26.35 28.66
N ARG A 83 -16.98 -26.02 28.19
CA ARG A 83 -16.46 -24.66 28.10
C ARG A 83 -15.57 -24.52 26.87
N ARG A 84 -15.40 -23.31 26.36
CA ARG A 84 -14.60 -23.08 25.15
C ARG A 84 -13.18 -22.58 25.38
N SER A 85 -12.83 -22.31 26.64
CA SER A 85 -11.52 -21.80 27.05
C SER A 85 -11.09 -22.37 28.41
N ILE A 86 -9.78 -22.32 28.64
CA ILE A 86 -9.10 -22.61 29.92
C ILE A 86 -8.19 -21.43 30.25
N GLY A 87 -8.10 -21.08 31.53
CA GLY A 87 -7.25 -19.99 32.02
C GLY A 87 -6.07 -20.53 32.83
N THR A 88 -4.95 -19.82 32.77
CA THR A 88 -3.79 -19.96 33.64
C THR A 88 -3.45 -18.59 34.22
N PRO A 89 -2.54 -18.48 35.20
CA PRO A 89 -2.04 -17.19 35.66
C PRO A 89 -1.40 -16.33 34.55
N HIS A 90 -1.01 -16.94 33.42
CA HIS A 90 -0.29 -16.28 32.32
C HIS A 90 -1.16 -16.01 31.08
N GLY A 91 -2.42 -16.46 31.06
CA GLY A 91 -3.31 -16.20 29.93
C GLY A 91 -4.43 -17.22 29.76
N ILE A 92 -5.07 -17.17 28.58
CA ILE A 92 -6.23 -18.00 28.25
C ILE A 92 -5.99 -18.71 26.93
N ALA A 93 -6.20 -20.03 26.92
CA ALA A 93 -6.20 -20.86 25.72
C ALA A 93 -7.62 -21.37 25.43
N GLY A 94 -8.01 -21.49 24.16
CA GLY A 94 -9.35 -21.96 23.83
C GLY A 94 -9.69 -21.91 22.35
N TYR A 95 -10.87 -22.40 22.00
CA TYR A 95 -11.36 -22.42 20.63
C TYR A 95 -12.49 -21.41 20.44
N ARG A 96 -12.33 -20.49 19.49
CA ARG A 96 -13.37 -19.55 19.05
C ARG A 96 -13.89 -19.93 17.66
N LEU A 97 -15.14 -19.57 17.35
CA LEU A 97 -15.61 -19.63 15.97
C LEU A 97 -15.08 -18.38 15.28
N GLY A 98 -14.33 -18.56 14.20
CA GLY A 98 -13.93 -17.44 13.34
C GLY A 98 -15.13 -16.92 12.55
N THR A 99 -14.95 -15.76 11.93
CA THR A 99 -15.93 -15.22 10.99
C THR A 99 -16.17 -16.24 9.87
N PRO A 100 -17.45 -16.56 9.54
CA PRO A 100 -17.75 -17.42 8.40
C PRO A 100 -17.05 -16.90 7.14
N ARG A 101 -16.41 -17.82 6.40
CA ARG A 101 -15.71 -17.50 5.16
C ARG A 101 -16.01 -18.55 4.11
N LEU A 102 -16.03 -18.11 2.85
CA LEU A 102 -16.11 -19.02 1.72
C LEU A 102 -14.75 -19.69 1.52
N LYS A 103 -14.76 -21.02 1.35
CA LYS A 103 -13.59 -21.80 0.97
C LYS A 103 -13.93 -22.55 -0.30
N ILE A 104 -13.04 -22.46 -1.29
CA ILE A 104 -13.19 -23.21 -2.54
C ILE A 104 -12.95 -24.69 -2.25
N ILE A 105 -13.80 -25.55 -2.80
CA ILE A 105 -13.63 -27.00 -2.75
C ILE A 105 -12.46 -27.39 -3.66
N LYS A 106 -11.68 -28.40 -3.26
CA LYS A 106 -10.53 -28.87 -4.03
C LYS A 106 -10.96 -29.22 -5.47
N GLY A 107 -10.20 -28.74 -6.46
CA GLY A 107 -10.50 -28.96 -7.89
C GLY A 107 -11.42 -27.91 -8.53
N THR A 108 -11.77 -26.83 -7.81
CA THR A 108 -12.55 -25.71 -8.36
C THR A 108 -11.73 -24.42 -8.34
N THR A 109 -12.11 -23.44 -9.17
CA THR A 109 -11.52 -22.09 -9.19
C THR A 109 -12.59 -21.01 -9.05
N TRP A 110 -12.20 -19.79 -8.65
CA TRP A 110 -13.12 -18.66 -8.61
C TRP A 110 -13.74 -18.34 -9.97
N GLY A 111 -13.01 -18.52 -11.07
CA GLY A 111 -13.56 -18.32 -12.42
C GLY A 111 -14.73 -19.25 -12.72
N MET A 112 -14.60 -20.54 -12.39
CA MET A 112 -15.70 -21.51 -12.53
C MET A 112 -16.89 -21.15 -11.63
N ILE A 113 -16.61 -20.74 -10.38
CA ILE A 113 -17.66 -20.33 -9.44
C ILE A 113 -18.38 -19.08 -9.95
N ILE A 114 -17.67 -18.07 -10.47
CA ILE A 114 -18.27 -16.86 -11.04
C ILE A 114 -19.17 -17.21 -12.23
N ALA A 115 -18.73 -18.08 -13.13
CA ALA A 115 -19.54 -18.53 -14.26
C ALA A 115 -20.85 -19.20 -13.79
N MET A 116 -20.76 -20.07 -12.77
CA MET A 116 -21.95 -20.71 -12.18
C MET A 116 -22.82 -19.73 -11.40
N LEU A 117 -22.24 -18.76 -10.68
CA LEU A 117 -22.96 -17.72 -9.95
C LEU A 117 -23.73 -16.82 -10.91
N LYS A 118 -23.16 -16.44 -12.06
CA LYS A 118 -23.88 -15.69 -13.11
C LYS A 118 -25.15 -16.41 -13.58
N GLN A 119 -25.14 -17.75 -13.62
CA GLN A 119 -26.30 -18.55 -14.03
C GLN A 119 -27.30 -18.80 -12.89
N LYS A 120 -26.80 -19.12 -11.68
CA LYS A 120 -27.63 -19.64 -10.58
C LYS A 120 -28.00 -18.59 -9.53
N LEU A 121 -27.13 -17.62 -9.29
CA LEU A 121 -27.23 -16.64 -8.22
C LEU A 121 -26.68 -15.27 -8.68
N PRO A 122 -27.23 -14.67 -9.76
CA PRO A 122 -26.65 -13.48 -10.39
C PRO A 122 -26.59 -12.27 -9.44
N GLY A 123 -27.50 -12.15 -8.47
CA GLY A 123 -27.49 -11.08 -7.46
C GLY A 123 -26.29 -11.10 -6.50
N TYR A 124 -25.47 -12.14 -6.54
CA TYR A 124 -24.22 -12.24 -5.76
C TYR A 124 -22.97 -11.93 -6.59
N ILE A 125 -23.14 -11.50 -7.85
CA ILE A 125 -22.06 -10.96 -8.67
C ILE A 125 -22.04 -9.44 -8.50
N ARG A 126 -20.87 -8.90 -8.18
CA ARG A 126 -20.63 -7.45 -8.20
C ARG A 126 -20.10 -7.06 -9.58
N THR A 127 -20.70 -6.04 -10.17
CA THR A 127 -20.22 -5.39 -11.39
C THR A 127 -19.66 -4.02 -11.00
N VAL A 128 -18.48 -3.70 -11.53
CA VAL A 128 -17.88 -2.37 -11.41
C VAL A 128 -17.82 -1.81 -12.83
N GLU A 129 -18.50 -0.69 -13.05
CA GLU A 129 -18.50 0.02 -14.32
C GLU A 129 -17.66 1.29 -14.16
N GLU A 130 -16.62 1.40 -14.96
CA GLU A 130 -15.72 2.55 -14.96
C GLU A 130 -15.53 3.04 -16.40
N PRO A 131 -15.39 4.36 -16.62
CA PRO A 131 -15.09 4.88 -17.94
C PRO A 131 -13.71 4.38 -18.39
N ALA A 132 -13.62 3.91 -19.63
CA ALA A 132 -12.34 3.58 -20.29
C ALA A 132 -11.57 4.87 -20.62
N LYS A 133 -11.01 5.52 -19.59
CA LYS A 133 -10.37 6.85 -19.69
C LYS A 133 -9.22 6.88 -20.69
N ASP A 134 -8.43 5.81 -20.74
CA ASP A 134 -7.34 5.61 -21.68
C ASP A 134 -7.84 5.62 -23.14
N LEU A 135 -8.94 4.91 -23.41
CA LEU A 135 -9.55 4.89 -24.74
C LEU A 135 -10.16 6.25 -25.10
N LEU A 136 -10.87 6.89 -24.17
CA LEU A 136 -11.42 8.24 -24.35
C LEU A 136 -10.31 9.26 -24.63
N LEU A 137 -9.16 9.16 -23.96
CA LEU A 137 -8.01 10.01 -24.22
C LEU A 137 -7.35 9.68 -25.57
N ALA A 138 -7.20 8.41 -25.94
CA ALA A 138 -6.65 8.02 -27.23
C ALA A 138 -7.51 8.52 -28.40
N ASP A 139 -8.83 8.47 -28.23
CA ASP A 139 -9.82 8.81 -29.25
C ASP A 139 -10.34 10.24 -29.16
N ARG A 140 -9.75 11.08 -28.29
CA ARG A 140 -10.21 12.45 -27.98
C ARG A 140 -10.43 13.37 -29.18
N ASN A 141 -9.76 13.09 -30.30
CA ASN A 141 -9.84 13.89 -31.53
C ASN A 141 -10.71 13.26 -32.62
N LYS A 142 -11.32 12.09 -32.39
CA LYS A 142 -12.22 11.45 -33.37
C LYS A 142 -13.53 12.23 -33.45
N GLU A 143 -14.03 12.44 -34.68
CA GLU A 143 -15.24 13.22 -34.96
C GLU A 143 -16.48 12.70 -34.21
N ASN A 144 -16.56 11.39 -33.97
CA ASN A 144 -17.66 10.75 -33.25
C ASN A 144 -17.48 10.70 -31.72
N VAL A 145 -16.32 11.12 -31.19
CA VAL A 145 -15.99 11.04 -29.76
C VAL A 145 -15.86 12.43 -29.16
N ALA A 146 -15.21 13.37 -29.84
CA ALA A 146 -14.97 14.71 -29.31
C ALA A 146 -16.28 15.48 -28.96
N PRO A 147 -17.34 15.49 -29.81
CA PRO A 147 -18.60 16.13 -29.46
C PRO A 147 -19.28 15.45 -28.27
N VAL A 148 -19.24 14.12 -28.22
CA VAL A 148 -19.85 13.31 -27.16
C VAL A 148 -19.17 13.55 -25.82
N LEU A 149 -17.85 13.70 -25.77
CA LEU A 149 -17.14 14.05 -24.53
C LEU A 149 -17.66 15.37 -23.95
N MET A 150 -17.86 16.38 -24.80
CA MET A 150 -18.41 17.68 -24.39
C MET A 150 -19.85 17.56 -23.90
N GLU A 151 -20.70 16.80 -24.59
CA GLU A 151 -22.08 16.50 -24.16
C GLU A 151 -22.13 15.78 -22.81
N LEU A 152 -21.18 14.88 -22.54
CA LEU A 152 -21.04 14.15 -21.27
C LEU A 152 -20.45 15.02 -20.14
N GLY A 153 -20.10 16.28 -20.40
CA GLY A 153 -19.45 17.16 -19.41
C GLY A 153 -18.00 16.81 -19.12
N VAL A 154 -17.31 16.13 -20.06
CA VAL A 154 -15.90 15.76 -19.96
C VAL A 154 -15.06 16.63 -20.87
N GLN A 155 -14.12 17.37 -20.29
CA GLN A 155 -13.15 18.15 -21.04
C GLN A 155 -11.79 17.45 -21.03
N VAL A 156 -11.15 17.37 -22.20
CA VAL A 156 -9.73 16.99 -22.27
C VAL A 156 -8.90 18.25 -22.10
N VAL A 157 -8.16 18.30 -21.00
CA VAL A 157 -7.24 19.40 -20.68
C VAL A 157 -5.81 18.89 -20.73
N GLN A 158 -4.92 19.74 -21.23
CA GLN A 158 -3.49 19.47 -21.22
C GLN A 158 -2.78 20.74 -20.73
N ASP A 159 -2.43 20.74 -19.45
CA ASP A 159 -1.76 21.86 -18.82
C ASP A 159 -0.27 21.85 -19.15
N GLU A 160 0.28 23.04 -19.43
CA GLU A 160 1.73 23.23 -19.45
C GLU A 160 2.26 23.18 -18.02
N LEU A 161 3.18 22.25 -17.75
CA LEU A 161 3.80 22.10 -16.43
C LEU A 161 5.20 22.68 -16.45
N PHE A 162 5.46 23.64 -15.58
CA PHE A 162 6.81 24.09 -15.28
C PHE A 162 7.58 22.95 -14.59
N TYR A 163 8.81 22.69 -15.02
CA TYR A 163 9.66 21.65 -14.45
C TYR A 163 11.08 22.14 -14.26
N ILE A 164 11.75 21.59 -13.24
CA ILE A 164 13.19 21.76 -13.00
C ILE A 164 13.79 20.36 -12.89
N GLU A 165 14.71 20.05 -13.79
CA GLU A 165 15.55 18.86 -13.70
C GLU A 165 16.98 19.25 -13.36
N THR A 166 17.49 18.73 -12.25
CA THR A 166 18.88 18.90 -11.87
C THR A 166 19.73 17.80 -12.49
N LYS A 167 20.94 18.14 -12.94
CA LYS A 167 21.91 17.12 -13.36
C LYS A 167 22.13 16.15 -12.19
N LYS A 168 21.98 14.85 -12.44
CA LYS A 168 22.32 13.82 -11.45
C LYS A 168 23.80 13.99 -11.09
N ALA A 169 24.12 14.03 -9.80
CA ALA A 169 25.49 13.84 -9.36
C ALA A 169 25.92 12.44 -9.87
N ALA A 170 26.96 12.39 -10.70
CA ALA A 170 27.55 11.15 -11.16
C ALA A 170 28.16 10.37 -9.99
#